data_AF-A0A9E2UE94-F1
#
_entry.id   AF-A0A9E2UE94-F1
#
_cell.length_a   1.000
_cell.length_b   1.000
_cell.length_c   1.000
_cell.angle_alpha   90.00
_cell.angle_beta   90.00
_cell.angle_gamma   90.00
#
_symmetry.space_group_name_H-M   'P 1'
#
loop_
_entity.id
_entity.type
_entity.pdbx_description
1 polymer ?
#
loop_
_entity_poly.entity_id
_entity_poly.type
_entity_poly.pdbx_seq_one_letter_code
_entity_poly.pdbx_strand_id
1 'polypeptide(L)' 'EVHHGGNSLNNVANLHVIMAIRNTEFFEVLLPDAMQKYGLAQDITVDRDGFVHAPTEPGLGAQIDFELIERKKVGVLR' A
#
# COMPACT_ATOMS: atom_id res chain seq x y z
N GLU A 1 3.89 8.98 -12.66
CA GLU A 1 4.10 8.23 -11.42
C GLU A 1 3.53 9.05 -10.26
N VAL A 2 3.17 8.40 -9.16
CA VAL A 2 2.58 9.04 -7.97
C VAL A 2 3.47 8.70 -6.78
N HIS A 3 4.13 9.71 -6.23
CA HIS A 3 5.06 9.54 -5.13
C HIS A 3 4.37 9.11 -3.82
N HIS A 4 5.03 8.26 -3.04
CA HIS A 4 4.67 7.97 -1.65
C HIS A 4 5.87 7.99 -0.69
N GLY A 5 5.60 8.40 0.55
CA GLY A 5 6.61 8.56 1.60
C GLY A 5 6.75 7.37 2.55
N GLY A 6 6.50 6.13 2.11
CA GLY A 6 6.65 4.95 2.96
C GLY A 6 5.47 4.68 3.88
N ASN A 7 4.42 4.07 3.35
CA ASN A 7 3.31 3.47 4.10
C ASN A 7 2.50 2.56 3.17
N SER A 8 2.35 1.29 3.53
CA SER A 8 1.62 0.31 2.73
C SER A 8 0.18 0.70 2.38
N LEU A 9 -0.58 1.25 3.32
CA LEU A 9 -1.96 1.65 3.06
C LEU A 9 -2.04 2.86 2.13
N ASN A 10 -1.07 3.78 2.21
CA ASN A 10 -0.97 4.91 1.29
C ASN A 10 -0.67 4.42 -0.15
N ASN A 11 0.14 3.37 -0.28
CA ASN A 11 0.46 2.78 -1.59
C ASN A 11 -0.77 2.17 -2.26
N VAL A 12 -1.67 1.58 -1.46
CA VAL A 12 -2.95 1.08 -1.94
C VAL A 12 -3.82 2.22 -2.47
N ALA A 13 -3.93 3.33 -1.73
CA ALA A 13 -4.68 4.50 -2.20
C ALA A 13 -4.08 5.09 -3.49
N ASN A 14 -2.76 5.23 -3.57
CA ASN A 14 -2.07 5.68 -4.78
C ASN A 14 -2.29 4.74 -5.97
N LEU A 15 -2.30 3.42 -5.73
CA LEU A 15 -2.53 2.43 -6.78
C LEU A 15 -3.94 2.57 -7.40
N HIS A 16 -4.97 2.83 -6.59
CA HIS A 16 -6.32 3.14 -7.10
C HIS A 16 -6.30 4.35 -8.04
N VAL A 17 -5.57 5.41 -7.68
CA VAL A 17 -5.45 6.61 -8.52
C VAL A 17 -4.69 6.30 -9.81
N ILE A 18 -3.56 5.59 -9.72
CA ILE A 18 -2.76 5.16 -10.89
C ILE A 18 -3.62 4.36 -11.87
N MET A 19 -4.44 3.44 -11.39
CA MET A 19 -5.30 2.60 -12.23
C MET A 19 -6.45 3.37 -12.89
N ALA A 20 -6.80 4.55 -12.38
CA ALA A 20 -7.90 5.38 -12.88
C ALA A 20 -7.46 6.47 -13.87
N ILE A 21 -6.18 6.84 -13.90
CA ILE A 21 -5.66 7.94 -14.71
C ILE A 21 -4.83 7.41 -15.89
N ARG A 22 -4.85 8.13 -17.03
CA ARG A 22 -4.18 7.67 -18.27
C ARG A 22 -2.74 8.15 -18.44
N ASN A 23 -2.25 9.01 -17.55
CA ASN A 23 -0.98 9.72 -17.71
C ASN A 23 0.19 9.06 -16.95
N THR A 24 0.03 7.81 -16.49
CA THR A 24 1.11 7.05 -15.86
C THR A 24 0.86 5.55 -15.97
N GLU A 25 1.94 4.79 -16.13
CA GLU A 25 1.94 3.32 -16.08
C GLU A 25 2.91 2.80 -15.00
N PHE A 26 3.58 3.71 -14.28
CA PHE A 26 4.58 3.38 -13.28
C PHE A 26 4.06 3.50 -11.85
N PHE A 27 4.43 2.51 -11.04
CA PHE A 27 4.23 2.45 -9.60
C PHE A 27 5.59 2.54 -8.89
N GLU A 28 5.73 3.43 -7.91
CA GLU A 28 6.97 3.61 -7.17
C GLU A 28 7.20 2.45 -6.19
N VAL A 29 8.38 1.81 -6.28
CA VAL A 29 8.86 0.84 -5.30
C VAL A 29 10.04 1.46 -4.57
N LEU A 30 9.79 1.97 -3.37
CA LEU A 30 10.82 2.59 -2.56
C LEU A 30 11.69 1.50 -1.89
N LEU A 31 13.00 1.55 -2.15
CA LEU A 31 13.95 0.57 -1.63
C LEU A 31 14.65 1.07 -0.36
N PRO A 32 15.03 0.15 0.56
CA PRO A 32 14.74 -1.29 0.51
C PRO A 32 13.26 -1.59 0.83
N ASP A 33 12.61 -2.41 0.00
CA ASP A 33 11.14 -2.56 -0.02
C ASP A 33 10.57 -3.00 1.34
N ALA A 34 11.25 -3.95 1.98
CA ALA A 34 10.83 -4.51 3.26
C ALA A 34 10.75 -3.45 4.38
N MET A 35 11.51 -2.36 4.30
CA MET A 35 11.47 -1.28 5.30
C MET A 35 10.27 -0.36 5.13
N GLN A 36 9.65 -0.37 3.95
CA GLN A 36 8.52 0.52 3.61
C GLN A 36 7.16 -0.17 3.81
N LYS A 37 7.18 -1.48 4.08
CA LYS A 37 6.00 -2.31 4.32
C LYS A 37 5.62 -2.30 5.80
N TYR A 38 4.46 -1.74 6.11
CA TYR A 38 4.00 -1.62 7.50
C TYR A 38 2.47 -1.51 7.60
N GLY A 39 1.90 -2.22 8.57
CA GLY A 39 0.50 -2.05 8.98
C GLY A 39 -0.54 -2.80 8.13
N LEU A 40 -0.14 -3.48 7.06
CA LEU A 40 -1.01 -4.38 6.30
C LEU A 40 -0.67 -5.83 6.59
N ALA A 41 -1.69 -6.69 6.60
CA ALA A 41 -1.52 -8.14 6.63
C ALA A 41 -1.02 -8.67 5.28
N GLN A 42 -1.32 -7.96 4.19
CA GLN A 42 -0.88 -8.29 2.84
C GLN A 42 -0.51 -6.99 2.10
N ASP A 43 0.75 -6.91 1.67
CA ASP A 43 1.27 -5.78 0.90
C ASP A 43 1.07 -5.98 -0.61
N ILE A 44 1.10 -4.86 -1.34
CA ILE A 44 1.24 -4.89 -2.80
C ILE A 44 2.57 -5.56 -3.13
N THR A 45 2.53 -6.49 -4.07
CA THR A 45 3.70 -7.19 -4.59
C THR A 45 3.85 -6.94 -6.07
N VAL A 46 5.10 -6.90 -6.53
CA VAL A 46 5.44 -6.86 -7.95
C VAL A 46 5.51 -8.31 -8.42
N ASP A 47 4.77 -8.63 -9.48
CA ASP A 47 4.80 -9.97 -10.07
C ASP A 47 6.09 -10.22 -10.86
N ARG A 48 6.21 -11.43 -11.40
CA ARG A 48 7.40 -11.85 -12.17
C ARG A 48 7.63 -11.03 -13.44
N ASP A 49 6.59 -10.40 -13.96
CA ASP A 49 6.59 -9.66 -15.22
C ASP A 49 6.79 -8.15 -14.96
N GLY A 50 6.95 -7.74 -13.68
CA GLY A 50 7.23 -6.38 -13.26
C GLY A 50 5.98 -5.54 -13.00
N PHE A 51 4.80 -6.14 -12.92
CA PHE A 51 3.53 -5.43 -12.73
C PHE A 51 3.00 -5.52 -11.30
N VAL A 52 2.21 -4.52 -10.92
CA VAL A 52 1.39 -4.53 -9.71
C VAL A 52 -0.08 -4.60 -10.09
N HIS A 53 -0.88 -5.25 -9.25
CA HIS A 53 -2.29 -5.52 -9.53
C HIS A 53 -3.19 -4.72 -8.60
N ALA A 54 -4.25 -4.15 -9.15
CA ALA A 54 -5.23 -3.39 -8.38
C ALA A 54 -5.97 -4.30 -7.37
N PRO A 55 -6.24 -3.82 -6.15
CA PRO A 55 -7.13 -4.52 -5.22
C PRO A 55 -8.53 -4.67 -5.81
N THR A 56 -9.16 -5.84 -5.60
CA THR A 56 -10.52 -6.12 -6.10
C THR A 56 -11.58 -6.05 -5.00
N GLU A 57 -11.18 -6.01 -3.74
CA GLU A 57 -12.09 -5.91 -2.59
C GLU A 57 -12.65 -4.48 -2.42
N PRO A 58 -13.83 -4.31 -1.80
CA PRO A 58 -14.45 -3.00 -1.62
C PRO A 58 -13.59 -1.96 -0.88
N GLY A 59 -13.80 -0.68 -1.20
CA GLY A 59 -13.06 0.43 -0.61
C GLY A 59 -11.61 0.45 -1.08
N LEU A 60 -10.66 0.61 -0.16
CA LEU A 60 -9.24 0.48 -0.51
C LEU A 60 -8.86 -0.97 -0.82
N GLY A 61 -9.61 -1.97 -0.34
CA GLY A 61 -9.37 -3.38 -0.60
C GLY A 61 -8.13 -3.98 0.08
N ALA A 62 -7.58 -3.29 1.08
CA ALA A 62 -6.42 -3.74 1.86
C ALA A 62 -6.82 -4.31 3.23
N GLN A 63 -6.11 -5.35 3.66
CA GLN A 63 -6.29 -5.96 4.98
C GLN A 63 -5.30 -5.34 5.97
N ILE A 64 -5.82 -4.73 7.04
CA ILE A 64 -5.02 -4.09 8.08
C ILE A 64 -4.53 -5.13 9.08
N ASP A 65 -3.24 -5.09 9.46
CA ASP A 65 -2.71 -5.86 10.58
C ASP A 65 -3.07 -5.16 11.91
N PHE A 66 -4.29 -5.40 12.37
CA PHE A 66 -4.78 -4.81 13.62
C PHE A 66 -4.03 -5.33 14.85
N GLU A 67 -3.44 -6.52 14.79
CA GLU A 67 -2.64 -7.02 15.91
C GLU A 67 -1.34 -6.22 16.04
N LEU A 68 -0.69 -5.90 14.92
CA LEU A 68 0.47 -5.00 14.91
C LEU A 68 0.11 -3.62 15.44
N ILE A 69 -1.02 -3.06 14.99
CA ILE A 69 -1.52 -1.78 15.49
C ILE A 69 -1.73 -1.84 17.00
N GLU A 70 -2.35 -2.90 17.52
CA GLU A 70 -2.56 -3.07 18.96
C GLU A 70 -1.22 -3.12 19.71
N ARG A 71 -0.27 -3.94 19.25
CA ARG A 71 1.07 -4.07 19.86
C ARG A 71 1.88 -2.77 19.86
N LYS A 72 1.59 -1.85 18.93
CA LYS A 72 2.32 -0.58 18.74
C LYS A 72 1.52 0.65 19.17
N LYS A 73 0.33 0.44 19.74
CA LYS A 73 -0.56 1.51 20.17
C LYS A 73 0.09 2.35 21.28
N VAL A 74 0.13 3.66 21.07
CA VAL A 74 0.61 4.64 22.07
C VAL A 74 -0.52 5.27 22.88
N GLY A 75 -1.75 5.22 22.39
CA GLY A 75 -2.91 5.76 23.06
C GLY A 75 -4.17 5.69 22.19
N VAL A 76 -5.31 6.06 22.77
CA VAL A 76 -6.59 6.24 22.08
C VAL A 76 -7.08 7.65 22.39
N LEU A 77 -7.30 8.46 21.37
CA LEU A 77 -7.91 9.78 21.52
C LEU A 77 -9.41 9.59 21.77
N ARG A 78 -9.94 10.31 22.76
CA ARG A 78 -11.36 10.31 23.15
C ARG A 78 -11.90 11.73 23.10
#